data_AF-A0A3B9XLH9-F1
#
_entry.id   AF-A0A3B9XLH9-F1
#
_cell.length_a   1.000
_cell.length_b   1.000
_cell.length_c   1.000
_cell.angle_alpha   90.00
_cell.angle_beta   90.00
_cell.angle_gamma   90.00
#
_symmetry.space_group_name_H-M   'P 1'
#
loop_
_entity.id
_entity.type
_entity.pdbx_description
1 polymer ?
#
loop_
_entity_poly.entity_id
_entity_poly.type
_entity_poly.pdbx_seq_one_letter_code
_entity_poly.pdbx_strand_id
1 'polypeptide(L)'
;KMSAKSAIKLLVPADAQGTLYRWVAILTGSKNALKGAGFFMGGLLLMVLGFRGAVLFMAVALALIWLLSMARLRRDFGKAKNAPKFSQIFSKSSPVNTLSAARLFLFGARDVWFVVAL
;
A
#
# COMPACT_ATOMS: atom_id res chain seq x y z
N LYS A 1 1.30 3.57 -4.76
CA LYS A 1 2.06 2.60 -5.61
C LYS A 1 2.80 3.23 -6.81
N MET A 2 2.86 4.57 -6.96
CA MET A 2 3.46 5.20 -8.16
C MET A 2 4.75 6.01 -7.94
N SER A 3 5.09 6.44 -6.71
CA SER A 3 6.27 7.30 -6.52
C SER A 3 7.62 6.58 -6.64
N ALA A 4 7.72 5.32 -6.19
CA ALA A 4 8.99 4.59 -6.18
C ALA A 4 9.39 3.99 -7.54
N LYS A 5 8.45 3.82 -8.49
CA LYS A 5 8.75 3.25 -9.82
C LYS A 5 9.36 4.28 -10.78
N SER A 6 9.10 5.57 -10.57
CA SER A 6 9.56 6.63 -11.50
C SER A 6 11.00 7.08 -11.26
N ALA A 7 11.50 6.99 -10.01
CA ALA A 7 12.85 7.41 -9.66
C ALA A 7 13.96 6.44 -10.15
N ILE A 8 13.61 5.17 -10.31
CA ILE A 8 14.58 4.11 -10.66
C ILE A 8 14.97 4.17 -12.14
N LYS A 9 14.11 4.71 -13.01
CA LYS A 9 14.36 4.81 -14.46
C LYS A 9 15.35 5.92 -14.82
N LEU A 10 15.70 6.80 -13.87
CA LEU A 10 16.56 7.97 -14.06
C LEU A 10 18.00 7.77 -13.56
N LEU A 11 18.29 6.64 -12.88
CA LEU A 11 19.57 6.40 -12.21
C LEU A 11 20.34 5.16 -12.71
N VAL A 12 19.83 4.42 -13.69
CA VAL A 12 20.47 3.16 -14.13
C VAL A 12 20.92 3.26 -15.59
N PRO A 13 22.22 3.14 -15.89
CA PRO A 13 22.75 3.10 -17.25
C PRO A 13 22.14 1.94 -18.03
N ALA A 14 22.08 2.07 -19.37
CA ALA A 14 21.39 1.17 -20.29
C ALA A 14 21.81 -0.31 -20.24
N ASP A 15 22.83 -0.67 -19.47
CA ASP A 15 23.49 -1.99 -19.45
C ASP A 15 23.21 -2.84 -18.19
N ALA A 16 22.21 -2.47 -17.37
CA ALA A 16 21.89 -3.18 -16.12
C ALA A 16 20.38 -3.47 -15.91
N GLN A 17 19.63 -3.70 -17.00
CA GLN A 17 18.20 -4.04 -16.97
C GLN A 17 17.87 -5.31 -16.16
N GLY A 18 18.77 -6.30 -16.16
CA GLY A 18 18.58 -7.57 -15.43
C GLY A 18 18.51 -7.41 -13.92
N THR A 19 19.33 -6.51 -13.35
CA THR A 19 19.36 -6.25 -11.91
C THR A 19 18.08 -5.54 -11.48
N LEU A 20 17.60 -4.56 -12.25
CA LEU A 20 16.35 -3.85 -11.97
C LEU A 20 15.13 -4.77 -11.96
N TYR A 21 15.04 -5.64 -12.97
CA TYR A 21 13.97 -6.64 -13.08
C TYR A 21 13.99 -7.58 -11.87
N ARG A 22 15.18 -8.02 -11.44
CA ARG A 22 15.35 -8.88 -10.26
C ARG A 22 14.88 -8.19 -8.98
N TRP A 23 15.23 -6.93 -8.74
CA TRP A 23 14.75 -6.18 -7.57
C TRP A 23 13.23 -5.97 -7.60
N VAL A 24 12.65 -5.63 -8.75
CA VAL A 24 11.20 -5.46 -8.89
C VAL A 24 10.47 -6.80 -8.70
N ALA A 25 11.01 -7.89 -9.24
CA ALA A 25 10.46 -9.24 -9.07
C ALA A 25 10.51 -9.69 -7.60
N ILE A 26 11.62 -9.47 -6.90
CA ILE A 26 11.74 -9.78 -5.47
C ILE A 26 10.79 -8.92 -4.66
N LEU A 27 10.70 -7.62 -4.92
CA LEU A 27 9.84 -6.71 -4.16
C LEU A 27 8.35 -6.96 -4.41
N THR A 28 7.99 -7.41 -5.62
CA THR A 28 6.61 -7.73 -5.99
C THR A 28 6.22 -9.12 -5.53
N GLY A 29 7.11 -10.10 -5.74
CA GLY A 29 6.96 -11.48 -5.29
C GLY A 29 6.87 -11.57 -3.77
N SER A 30 7.77 -10.92 -3.03
CA SER A 30 7.75 -10.91 -1.55
C SER A 30 6.47 -10.32 -0.97
N LYS A 31 5.97 -9.21 -1.53
CA LYS A 31 4.69 -8.61 -1.10
C LYS A 31 3.51 -9.54 -1.33
N ASN A 32 3.51 -10.28 -2.44
CA ASN A 32 2.45 -11.23 -2.74
C ASN A 32 2.59 -12.51 -1.90
N ALA A 33 3.80 -12.99 -1.65
CA ALA A 33 4.08 -14.12 -0.77
C ALA A 33 3.65 -13.83 0.67
N LEU A 34 3.95 -12.64 1.19
CA LEU A 34 3.49 -12.18 2.52
C LEU A 34 1.97 -12.13 2.61
N LYS A 35 1.28 -11.72 1.55
CA LYS A 35 -0.20 -11.78 1.49
C LYS A 35 -0.71 -13.21 1.50
N GLY A 36 -0.08 -14.11 0.72
CA GLY A 36 -0.43 -15.52 0.70
C GLY A 36 -0.23 -16.19 2.07
N ALA A 37 0.94 -16.00 2.67
CA ALA A 37 1.25 -16.50 4.01
C ALA A 37 0.28 -15.94 5.07
N GLY A 38 -0.03 -14.64 4.99
CA GLY A 38 -1.03 -14.02 5.86
C GLY A 38 -2.44 -14.60 5.67
N PHE A 39 -2.81 -14.95 4.44
CA PHE A 39 -4.10 -15.60 4.16
C PHE A 39 -4.19 -17.00 4.78
N PHE A 40 -3.15 -17.83 4.64
CA PHE A 40 -3.11 -19.16 5.27
C PHE A 40 -3.11 -19.07 6.80
N MET A 41 -2.34 -18.14 7.37
CA MET A 41 -2.30 -17.91 8.81
C MET A 41 -3.66 -17.41 9.34
N GLY A 42 -4.33 -16.52 8.60
CA GLY A 42 -5.68 -16.07 8.90
C GLY A 42 -6.71 -17.20 8.81
N GLY A 43 -6.60 -18.06 7.80
CA GLY A 43 -7.44 -19.26 7.67
C GLY A 43 -7.23 -20.26 8.81
N LEU A 44 -5.99 -20.47 9.24
CA LEU A 44 -5.66 -21.29 10.40
C LEU A 44 -6.25 -20.72 11.70
N LEU A 45 -6.08 -19.41 11.93
CA LEU A 45 -6.68 -18.70 13.06
C LEU A 45 -8.20 -18.83 13.07
N LEU A 46 -8.83 -18.70 11.89
CA LEU A 46 -10.28 -18.85 11.74
C LEU A 46 -10.73 -20.28 12.05
N MET A 47 -9.98 -21.29 11.61
CA MET A 47 -10.27 -22.70 11.88
C MET A 47 -10.13 -23.04 13.37
N VAL A 48 -9.11 -22.53 14.05
CA VAL A 48 -8.79 -22.88 15.44
C VAL A 48 -9.58 -22.04 16.45
N LEU A 49 -9.75 -20.75 16.22
CA LEU A 49 -10.35 -19.80 17.18
C LEU A 49 -11.76 -19.34 16.78
N GLY A 50 -12.26 -19.75 15.61
CA GLY A 50 -13.51 -19.24 15.04
C GLY A 50 -13.43 -17.77 14.65
N PHE A 51 -14.52 -17.23 14.09
CA PHE A 51 -14.55 -15.86 13.56
C PHE A 51 -14.27 -14.79 14.63
N ARG A 52 -14.98 -14.84 15.76
CA ARG A 52 -14.83 -13.86 16.84
C ARG A 52 -13.44 -13.90 17.47
N GLY A 53 -12.89 -15.11 17.70
CA GLY A 53 -11.55 -15.28 18.26
C GLY A 53 -10.46 -14.78 17.31
N ALA A 54 -10.56 -15.09 16.01
CA ALA A 54 -9.62 -14.62 15.00
C ALA A 54 -9.62 -13.08 14.88
N VAL A 55 -10.79 -12.45 14.87
CA VAL A 55 -10.92 -10.97 14.81
C VAL A 55 -10.35 -10.31 16.08
N LEU A 56 -10.63 -10.87 17.26
CA LEU A 56 -10.07 -10.34 18.51
C LEU A 56 -8.55 -10.46 18.54
N PHE A 57 -7.99 -11.59 18.10
CA PHE A 57 -6.55 -11.79 17.98
C PHE A 57 -5.91 -10.75 17.06
N MET A 58 -6.51 -10.51 15.88
CA MET A 58 -6.02 -9.49 14.95
C MET A 58 -6.08 -8.07 15.55
N ALA A 59 -7.16 -7.73 16.25
CA ALA A 59 -7.32 -6.44 16.90
C ALA A 59 -6.25 -6.22 17.98
N VAL A 60 -6.00 -7.22 18.83
CA VAL A 60 -4.96 -7.16 19.86
C VAL A 60 -3.56 -7.06 19.25
N ALA A 61 -3.27 -7.84 18.22
CA ALA A 61 -1.98 -7.78 17.52
C ALA A 61 -1.71 -6.37 16.94
N LEU A 62 -2.72 -5.77 16.30
CA LEU A 62 -2.63 -4.41 15.77
C LEU A 62 -2.48 -3.36 16.87
N ALA A 63 -3.23 -3.49 17.97
CA ALA A 63 -3.11 -2.59 19.12
C ALA A 63 -1.72 -2.65 19.75
N LEU A 64 -1.14 -3.85 19.87
CA LEU A 64 0.22 -4.03 20.39
C LEU A 64 1.26 -3.40 19.47
N ILE A 65 1.16 -3.63 18.15
CA ILE A 65 2.04 -2.97 17.17
C ILE A 65 1.90 -1.46 17.24
N TRP A 66 0.67 -0.94 17.41
CA TRP A 66 0.41 0.48 17.54
C TRP A 66 1.06 1.07 18.80
N LEU A 67 0.92 0.42 19.95
CA LEU A 67 1.56 0.84 21.20
C LEU A 67 3.09 0.78 21.10
N LEU A 68 3.64 -0.29 20.52
CA LEU A 68 5.08 -0.39 20.25
C LEU A 68 5.56 0.70 19.29
N SER A 69 4.76 1.03 18.29
CA SER A 69 5.03 2.14 17.38
C SER A 69 5.04 3.45 18.16
N MET A 70 4.03 3.75 18.98
CA MET A 70 4.03 4.98 19.79
C MET A 70 5.24 5.06 20.73
N ALA A 71 5.68 3.94 21.31
CA ALA A 71 6.83 3.90 22.20
C ALA A 71 8.18 4.02 21.46
N ARG A 72 8.31 3.44 20.25
CA ARG A 72 9.58 3.44 19.47
C ARG A 72 9.68 4.53 18.42
N LEU A 73 8.57 5.12 18.01
CA LEU A 73 8.54 6.14 16.98
C LEU A 73 9.05 7.45 17.59
N ARG A 74 10.38 7.59 17.59
CA ARG A 74 11.05 8.87 17.86
C ARG A 74 10.41 9.93 16.97
N ARG A 75 10.17 11.10 17.57
CA ARG A 75 9.36 12.26 17.12
C ARG A 75 9.63 12.79 15.69
N ASP A 76 10.56 12.21 14.94
CA ASP A 76 11.16 12.76 13.73
C ASP A 76 11.09 11.84 12.51
N PHE A 77 10.19 10.84 12.49
CA PHE A 77 9.88 10.15 11.24
C PHE A 77 9.12 11.10 10.29
N GLY A 78 9.88 11.78 9.43
CA GLY A 78 9.39 12.23 8.13
C GLY A 78 8.43 13.41 8.14
N LYS A 79 8.66 14.43 8.98
CA LYS A 79 8.17 15.78 8.64
C LYS A 79 8.92 16.26 7.40
N ALA A 80 8.44 15.87 6.22
CA ALA A 80 8.75 16.61 5.01
C ALA A 80 8.26 18.03 5.24
N LYS A 81 9.21 18.98 5.42
CA LYS A 81 8.93 20.38 5.75
C LYS A 81 8.08 21.11 4.73
N ASN A 82 7.81 20.49 3.58
CA ASN A 82 6.95 21.02 2.53
C ASN A 82 5.86 20.00 2.19
N ALA A 83 4.67 20.18 2.75
CA ALA A 83 3.47 19.61 2.17
C ALA A 83 3.24 20.35 0.84
N PRO A 84 3.31 19.69 -0.33
CA PRO A 84 2.96 20.34 -1.58
C PRO A 84 1.52 20.85 -1.46
N LYS A 85 1.31 22.13 -1.78
CA LYS A 85 -0.02 22.74 -1.70
C LYS A 85 -0.99 21.93 -2.58
N PHE A 86 -2.24 21.77 -2.18
CA PHE A 86 -3.27 21.08 -2.98
C PHE A 86 -3.38 21.63 -4.41
N SER A 87 -3.02 22.91 -4.61
CA SER A 87 -2.95 23.55 -5.93
C SER A 87 -1.91 22.94 -6.89
N GLN A 88 -0.90 22.21 -6.39
CA GLN A 88 0.13 21.55 -7.19
C GLN A 88 -0.28 20.13 -7.63
N ILE A 89 -1.41 19.61 -7.15
CA ILE A 89 -1.93 18.29 -7.51
C ILE A 89 -2.64 18.35 -8.88
N PHE A 90 -3.19 19.51 -9.25
CA PHE A 90 -3.86 19.71 -10.54
C PHE A 90 -2.83 19.95 -11.65
N SER A 91 -2.96 19.19 -12.74
CA SER A 91 -2.18 19.40 -13.96
C SER A 91 -2.54 20.73 -14.61
N LYS A 92 -1.57 21.35 -15.30
CA LYS A 92 -1.79 22.54 -16.14
C LYS A 92 -2.78 22.29 -17.28
N SER A 93 -3.02 21.03 -17.66
CA SER A 93 -3.94 20.63 -18.73
C SER A 93 -5.26 20.10 -18.18
N SER A 94 -6.36 20.76 -18.55
CA SER A 94 -7.73 20.36 -18.18
C SER A 94 -8.07 18.91 -18.55
N PRO A 95 -7.73 18.38 -19.75
CA PRO A 95 -8.02 16.99 -20.12
C PRO A 95 -7.37 15.95 -19.18
N VAL A 96 -6.18 16.25 -18.65
CA VAL A 96 -5.47 15.35 -17.71
C VAL A 96 -6.16 15.33 -16.35
N ASN A 97 -6.71 16.45 -15.90
CA ASN A 97 -7.49 16.51 -14.66
C ASN A 97 -8.79 15.72 -14.80
N THR A 98 -9.48 15.82 -15.94
CA THR A 98 -10.70 15.03 -16.22
C THR A 98 -10.40 13.53 -16.26
N LEU A 99 -9.35 13.10 -16.96
CA LEU A 99 -8.97 11.68 -17.01
C LEU A 99 -8.55 11.14 -15.64
N SER A 100 -7.87 11.95 -14.84
CA SER A 100 -7.46 11.59 -13.47
C SER A 100 -8.64 11.49 -12.53
N ALA A 101 -9.63 12.39 -12.63
CA ALA A 101 -10.88 12.34 -11.90
C ALA A 101 -11.69 11.09 -12.29
N ALA A 102 -11.86 10.81 -13.59
CA ALA A 102 -12.53 9.62 -14.08
C ALA A 102 -11.87 8.33 -13.53
N ARG A 103 -10.53 8.29 -13.51
CA ARG A 103 -9.78 7.19 -12.91
C ARG A 103 -10.04 7.05 -11.41
N LEU A 104 -10.09 8.17 -10.68
CA LEU A 104 -10.39 8.17 -9.25
C LEU A 104 -11.79 7.61 -8.97
N PHE A 105 -12.80 8.04 -9.72
CA PHE A 105 -14.18 7.54 -9.55
C PHE A 105 -14.33 6.08 -9.96
N LEU A 106 -13.71 5.64 -11.06
CA LEU A 106 -13.76 4.25 -11.50
C LEU A 106 -13.13 3.29 -10.49
N PHE A 107 -12.03 3.71 -9.83
CA PHE A 107 -11.43 2.91 -8.76
C PHE A 107 -12.15 3.04 -7.42
N GLY A 108 -12.71 4.20 -7.08
CA GLY A 108 -13.52 4.38 -5.87
C GLY A 108 -14.82 3.58 -5.91
N ALA A 109 -15.48 3.54 -7.07
CA ALA A 109 -16.71 2.76 -7.27
C ALA A 109 -16.49 1.25 -7.08
N ARG A 110 -15.28 0.73 -7.38
CA ARG A 110 -14.92 -0.67 -7.13
C ARG A 110 -15.03 -1.02 -5.65
N ASP A 111 -14.53 -0.17 -4.75
CA ASP A 111 -14.56 -0.45 -3.31
C ASP A 111 -15.98 -0.36 -2.74
N VAL A 112 -16.84 0.48 -3.33
CA VAL A 112 -18.27 0.56 -2.97
C VAL A 112 -19.04 -0.67 -3.45
N TRP A 113 -18.73 -1.20 -4.63
CA TRP A 113 -19.38 -2.40 -5.17
C TRP A 113 -19.18 -3.65 -4.30
N PHE A 114 -18.07 -3.73 -3.56
CA PHE A 114 -17.81 -4.83 -2.62
C PHE A 114 -18.65 -4.78 -1.33
N VAL A 115 -19.29 -3.65 -1.03
CA VAL A 115 -20.17 -3.50 0.14
C VAL A 115 -21.62 -3.92 -0.16
N VAL A 116 -22.03 -3.90 -1.43
CA VAL A 116 -23.41 -4.17 -1.86
C VAL A 116 -23.64 -5.64 -2.24
N ALA A 117 -22.57 -6.44 -2.38
CA ALA A 117 -22.65 -7.87 -2.70
C ALA A 117 -22.68 -8.79 -1.46
N LEU A 118 -23.22 -8.32 -0.33
CA LEU A 118 -23.52 -9.14 0.86
C LEU A 118 -25.03 -9.19 1.10
#